data_AF-A0A388Q189-F1
#
_entry.id   AF-A0A388Q189-F1
#
_cell.length_a   1.000
_cell.length_b   1.000
_cell.length_c   1.000
_cell.angle_alpha   90.00
_cell.angle_beta   90.00
_cell.angle_gamma   90.00
#
_symmetry.space_group_name_H-M   'P 1'
#
loop_
_entity.id
_entity.type
_entity.pdbx_description
1 polymer ?
#
loop_
_entity_poly.entity_id
_entity_poly.type
_entity_poly.pdbx_seq_one_letter_code
_entity_poly.pdbx_strand_id
1 'polypeptide(L)'
;MKIRFLLLLAFPMYSKAQTSLKEIAGKWQEESRYKKKDKPLDFKDTLRMEIRADGFMMIRHPRGATLTGEAELSGRKLKLENVKYSIVEVSQDKLVLNDNEGDHIFKKMPEFTSAPVTKMIPGVEEGKKDITNAVLKGKWSCYKKTDPEFSRVKFYLRNIDFKEEKGQGAYDGTVSFNNNDSVYTADAIMLVKDSGFNISYNTENFKADVVKSDGEELILRSGNVHYFMKQFGKE
;
A
#
# COMPACT_ATOMS: atom_id res chain seq x y z
N MET A 1 15.06 -18.43 -75.05
CA MET A 1 15.48 -18.18 -73.66
C MET A 1 14.31 -17.52 -72.94
N LYS A 2 13.63 -18.22 -72.00
CA LYS A 2 12.39 -17.74 -71.35
C LYS A 2 12.73 -17.01 -70.05
N ILE A 3 12.43 -15.71 -69.98
CA ILE A 3 12.55 -14.91 -68.75
C ILE A 3 11.18 -14.97 -68.04
N ARG A 4 11.14 -15.58 -66.86
CA ARG A 4 9.96 -15.61 -66.00
C ARG A 4 9.89 -14.30 -65.21
N PHE A 5 8.80 -13.56 -65.41
CA PHE A 5 8.40 -12.42 -64.61
C PHE A 5 7.91 -12.93 -63.25
N LEU A 6 8.62 -12.62 -62.17
CA LEU A 6 8.18 -12.92 -60.80
C LEU A 6 7.46 -11.68 -60.26
N LEU A 7 6.13 -11.72 -60.26
CA LEU A 7 5.30 -10.70 -59.59
C LEU A 7 5.38 -10.92 -58.08
N LEU A 8 6.16 -10.08 -57.38
CA LEU A 8 6.12 -9.97 -55.93
C LEU A 8 4.88 -9.16 -55.55
N LEU A 9 3.82 -9.87 -55.14
CA LEU A 9 2.67 -9.28 -54.46
C LEU A 9 3.14 -8.77 -53.09
N ALA A 10 3.42 -7.47 -53.02
CA ALA A 10 3.57 -6.75 -51.77
C ALA A 10 2.20 -6.72 -51.07
N PHE A 11 1.97 -7.68 -50.17
CA PHE A 11 0.89 -7.56 -49.21
C PHE A 11 1.19 -6.36 -48.30
N PRO A 12 0.32 -5.33 -48.22
CA PRO A 12 0.47 -4.31 -47.20
C PRO A 12 0.35 -5.02 -45.85
N MET A 13 1.44 -5.04 -45.10
CA MET A 13 1.39 -5.35 -43.68
C MET A 13 0.44 -4.35 -43.05
N TYR A 14 -0.80 -4.78 -42.79
CA TYR A 14 -1.73 -4.10 -41.92
C TYR A 14 -1.12 -4.08 -40.53
N SER A 15 -0.28 -3.07 -40.27
CA SER A 15 0.06 -2.65 -38.92
C SER A 15 -1.26 -2.23 -38.30
N LYS A 16 -1.80 -3.06 -37.39
CA LYS A 16 -2.93 -2.65 -36.56
C LYS A 16 -2.44 -1.47 -35.74
N ALA A 17 -2.81 -0.26 -36.18
CA ALA A 17 -2.57 0.96 -35.44
C ALA A 17 -3.13 0.74 -34.03
N GLN A 18 -2.23 0.63 -33.04
CA GLN A 18 -2.63 0.69 -31.65
C GLN A 18 -3.34 2.02 -31.48
N THR A 19 -4.64 1.98 -31.19
CA THR A 19 -5.41 3.20 -30.96
C THR A 19 -4.75 3.90 -29.77
N SER A 20 -4.39 5.16 -29.96
CA SER A 20 -3.63 5.92 -28.97
C SER A 20 -4.41 6.01 -27.66
N LEU A 21 -3.81 5.59 -26.55
CA LEU A 21 -4.38 5.70 -25.20
C LEU A 21 -4.60 7.16 -24.75
N LYS A 22 -4.10 8.14 -25.51
CA LYS A 22 -4.22 9.57 -25.19
C LYS A 22 -5.65 10.02 -24.88
N GLU A 23 -6.66 9.45 -25.54
CA GLU A 23 -8.06 9.85 -25.35
C GLU A 23 -8.61 9.44 -23.97
N ILE A 24 -8.14 8.30 -23.44
CA ILE A 24 -8.55 7.77 -22.13
C ILE A 24 -7.49 8.00 -21.06
N ALA A 25 -6.40 8.71 -21.38
CA ALA A 25 -5.33 8.97 -20.43
C ALA A 25 -5.82 9.90 -19.31
N GLY A 26 -5.53 9.51 -18.07
CA GLY A 26 -5.89 10.24 -16.87
C GLY A 26 -6.09 9.37 -15.65
N LYS A 27 -6.45 10.01 -14.56
CA LYS A 27 -6.90 9.36 -13.32
C LYS A 27 -8.42 9.35 -13.32
N TRP A 28 -9.00 8.19 -13.11
CA TRP A 28 -10.43 7.94 -13.20
C TRP A 28 -10.91 7.28 -11.91
N GLN A 29 -11.97 7.79 -11.32
CA GLN A 29 -12.58 7.25 -10.11
C GLN A 29 -14.01 6.82 -10.40
N GLU A 30 -14.35 5.60 -10.01
CA GLU A 30 -15.69 5.05 -10.19
C GLU A 30 -16.70 5.85 -9.35
N GLU A 31 -17.76 6.33 -9.97
CA GLU A 31 -18.86 7.03 -9.30
C GLU A 31 -20.09 6.15 -9.16
N SER A 32 -20.38 5.32 -10.17
CA SER A 32 -21.55 4.44 -10.15
C SER A 32 -21.32 3.15 -10.95
N ARG A 33 -22.06 2.10 -10.59
CA ARG A 33 -22.08 0.81 -11.29
C ARG A 33 -23.52 0.40 -11.56
N TYR A 34 -23.76 -0.10 -12.76
CA TYR A 34 -25.07 -0.60 -13.19
C TYR A 34 -24.94 -2.04 -13.65
N LYS A 35 -25.78 -2.94 -13.12
CA LYS A 35 -25.86 -4.31 -13.68
C LYS A 35 -26.56 -4.29 -15.03
N LYS A 36 -26.36 -5.36 -15.82
CA LYS A 36 -27.20 -5.66 -17.00
C LYS A 36 -28.69 -5.39 -16.69
N LYS A 37 -29.34 -4.55 -17.52
CA LYS A 37 -30.70 -3.99 -17.38
C LYS A 37 -30.81 -2.71 -16.53
N ASP A 38 -29.78 -1.86 -16.52
CA ASP A 38 -29.77 -0.51 -15.93
C ASP A 38 -30.16 -0.42 -14.45
N LYS A 39 -29.93 -1.49 -13.70
CA LYS A 39 -30.18 -1.47 -12.25
C LYS A 39 -28.95 -0.91 -11.54
N PRO A 40 -29.06 0.22 -10.80
CA PRO A 40 -27.95 0.73 -10.01
C PRO A 40 -27.55 -0.32 -8.96
N LEU A 41 -26.26 -0.45 -8.76
CA LEU A 41 -25.67 -1.34 -7.77
C LEU A 41 -25.02 -0.51 -6.68
N ASP A 42 -25.35 -0.79 -5.42
CA ASP A 42 -24.54 -0.29 -4.31
C ASP A 42 -23.25 -1.10 -4.22
N PHE A 43 -22.12 -0.41 -4.27
CA PHE A 43 -20.79 -1.02 -4.19
C PHE A 43 -19.96 -0.29 -3.12
N LYS A 44 -19.08 -1.03 -2.44
CA LYS A 44 -18.19 -0.49 -1.39
C LYS A 44 -16.72 -0.53 -1.81
N ASP A 45 -16.46 -1.04 -3.01
CA ASP A 45 -15.18 -1.37 -3.62
C ASP A 45 -14.85 -0.44 -4.80
N THR A 46 -15.09 0.87 -4.64
CA THR A 46 -14.78 1.92 -5.62
C THR A 46 -13.45 1.76 -6.34
N LEU A 47 -13.51 1.48 -7.64
CA LEU A 47 -12.32 1.38 -8.48
C LEU A 47 -11.73 2.76 -8.75
N ARG A 48 -10.41 2.86 -8.57
CA ARG A 48 -9.61 4.03 -8.98
C ARG A 48 -8.57 3.56 -9.96
N MET A 49 -8.52 4.13 -11.16
CA MET A 49 -7.54 3.75 -12.17
C MET A 49 -6.76 4.94 -12.69
N GLU A 50 -5.50 4.73 -13.00
CA GLU A 50 -4.66 5.66 -13.75
C GLU A 50 -4.27 4.97 -15.05
N ILE A 51 -4.52 5.62 -16.18
CA ILE A 51 -4.09 5.18 -17.50
C ILE A 51 -3.20 6.28 -18.07
N ARG A 52 -1.97 5.94 -18.45
CA ARG A 52 -1.04 6.87 -19.09
C ARG A 52 -1.02 6.66 -20.60
N ALA A 53 -0.67 7.72 -21.31
CA ALA A 53 -0.60 7.69 -22.77
C ALA A 53 0.50 6.75 -23.31
N ASP A 54 1.49 6.41 -22.47
CA ASP A 54 2.59 5.50 -22.79
C ASP A 54 2.25 4.01 -22.55
N GLY A 55 1.04 3.69 -22.12
CA GLY A 55 0.63 2.31 -21.86
C GLY A 55 0.71 1.90 -20.39
N PHE A 56 1.34 2.68 -19.50
CA PHE A 56 1.31 2.35 -18.08
C PHE A 56 -0.11 2.46 -17.54
N MET A 57 -0.49 1.52 -16.68
CA MET A 57 -1.72 1.61 -15.92
C MET A 57 -1.54 1.19 -14.47
N MET A 58 -2.46 1.67 -13.64
CA MET A 58 -2.53 1.35 -12.23
C MET A 58 -3.99 1.29 -11.78
N ILE A 59 -4.38 0.26 -11.06
CA ILE A 59 -5.71 0.11 -10.46
C ILE A 59 -5.54 0.04 -8.94
N ARG A 60 -6.27 0.87 -8.21
CA ARG A 60 -6.33 0.88 -6.76
C ARG A 60 -7.74 0.48 -6.33
N HIS A 61 -7.83 -0.64 -5.62
CA HIS A 61 -9.02 -1.02 -4.89
C HIS A 61 -9.06 -0.30 -3.54
N PRO A 62 -10.25 0.04 -2.98
CA PRO A 62 -10.33 0.72 -1.67
C PRO A 62 -9.76 -0.12 -0.54
N ARG A 63 -9.90 -1.45 -0.66
CA ARG A 63 -9.39 -2.46 0.27
C ARG A 63 -8.70 -3.55 -0.54
N GLY A 64 -7.40 -3.39 -0.80
CA GLY A 64 -6.66 -4.39 -1.58
C GLY A 64 -5.30 -3.90 -2.05
N ALA A 65 -4.67 -4.75 -2.88
CA ALA A 65 -3.43 -4.40 -3.55
C ALA A 65 -3.66 -3.30 -4.60
N THR A 66 -2.63 -2.48 -4.80
CA THR A 66 -2.51 -1.67 -6.01
C THR A 66 -1.97 -2.58 -7.10
N LEU A 67 -2.71 -2.71 -8.20
CA LEU A 67 -2.26 -3.41 -9.39
C LEU A 67 -1.61 -2.40 -10.32
N THR A 68 -0.49 -2.77 -10.94
CA THR A 68 0.22 -1.95 -11.93
C THR A 68 0.64 -2.83 -13.09
N GLY A 69 0.60 -2.30 -14.30
CA GLY A 69 1.13 -2.96 -15.48
C GLY A 69 0.80 -2.20 -16.75
N GLU A 70 0.42 -2.91 -17.81
CA GLU A 70 0.22 -2.33 -19.14
C GLU A 70 -1.27 -2.31 -19.52
N ALA A 71 -1.73 -1.18 -20.05
CA ALA A 71 -3.01 -1.04 -20.71
C ALA A 71 -2.85 -1.28 -22.21
N GLU A 72 -3.68 -2.15 -22.76
CA GLU A 72 -3.76 -2.39 -24.20
C GLU A 72 -5.11 -1.90 -24.73
N LEU A 73 -5.09 -1.04 -25.74
CA LEU A 73 -6.30 -0.56 -26.42
C LEU A 73 -6.32 -1.06 -27.87
N SER A 74 -7.38 -1.79 -28.21
CA SER A 74 -7.64 -2.27 -29.57
C SER A 74 -9.06 -1.88 -29.99
N GLY A 75 -9.17 -0.78 -30.74
CA GLY A 75 -10.47 -0.17 -31.04
C GLY A 75 -11.16 0.31 -29.76
N ARG A 76 -12.38 -0.19 -29.49
CA ARG A 76 -13.11 0.08 -28.24
C ARG A 76 -12.90 -0.98 -27.14
N LYS A 77 -11.92 -1.87 -27.30
CA LYS A 77 -11.62 -2.90 -26.29
C LYS A 77 -10.40 -2.48 -25.51
N LEU A 78 -10.60 -2.23 -24.22
CA LEU A 78 -9.55 -1.89 -23.27
C LEU A 78 -9.24 -3.13 -22.44
N LYS A 79 -7.98 -3.55 -22.41
CA LYS A 79 -7.49 -4.61 -21.53
C LYS A 79 -6.62 -3.97 -20.46
N LEU A 80 -6.97 -4.25 -19.20
CA LEU A 80 -6.22 -3.85 -18.02
C LEU A 80 -5.87 -5.14 -17.24
N GLU A 81 -4.61 -5.54 -17.23
CA GLU A 81 -4.18 -6.86 -16.73
C GLU A 81 -5.02 -8.01 -17.34
N ASN A 82 -5.76 -8.73 -16.48
CA ASN A 82 -6.60 -9.87 -16.80
C ASN A 82 -8.07 -9.48 -17.04
N VAL A 83 -8.41 -8.19 -16.91
CA VAL A 83 -9.78 -7.70 -17.09
C VAL A 83 -9.91 -7.04 -18.46
N LYS A 84 -10.98 -7.37 -19.17
CA LYS A 84 -11.29 -6.81 -20.49
C LYS A 84 -12.58 -6.00 -20.39
N TYR A 85 -12.48 -4.75 -20.78
CA TYR A 85 -13.58 -3.82 -20.86
C TYR A 85 -13.90 -3.46 -22.31
N SER A 86 -15.16 -3.18 -22.58
CA SER A 86 -15.58 -2.44 -23.77
C SER A 86 -15.84 -0.98 -23.38
N ILE A 87 -15.26 -0.03 -24.11
CA ILE A 87 -15.51 1.40 -23.93
C ILE A 87 -16.87 1.71 -24.54
N VAL A 88 -17.82 2.08 -23.69
CA VAL A 88 -19.18 2.49 -24.08
C VAL A 88 -19.18 3.98 -24.44
N GLU A 89 -18.55 4.79 -23.61
CA GLU A 89 -18.51 6.26 -23.75
C GLU A 89 -17.18 6.81 -23.21
N VAL A 90 -16.64 7.83 -23.88
CA VAL A 90 -15.49 8.61 -23.41
C VAL A 90 -15.72 10.09 -23.70
N SER A 91 -15.53 10.93 -22.70
CA SER A 91 -15.51 12.39 -22.79
C SER A 91 -14.30 12.95 -22.03
N GLN A 92 -14.20 14.27 -21.94
CA GLN A 92 -13.15 14.93 -21.17
C GLN A 92 -13.17 14.57 -19.67
N ASP A 93 -14.35 14.31 -19.11
CA ASP A 93 -14.59 14.13 -17.68
C ASP A 93 -15.27 12.82 -17.30
N LYS A 94 -15.75 12.04 -18.28
CA LYS A 94 -16.48 10.79 -18.09
C LYS A 94 -15.90 9.65 -18.92
N LEU A 95 -15.79 8.47 -18.32
CA LEU A 95 -15.42 7.23 -18.98
C LEU A 95 -16.41 6.15 -18.56
N VAL A 96 -17.01 5.45 -19.52
CA VAL A 96 -17.95 4.34 -19.26
C VAL A 96 -17.37 3.05 -19.82
N LEU A 97 -17.14 2.07 -18.96
CA LEU A 97 -16.58 0.76 -19.29
C LEU A 97 -17.57 -0.35 -18.98
N ASN A 98 -17.66 -1.36 -19.86
CA ASN A 98 -18.50 -2.55 -19.65
C ASN A 98 -17.65 -3.82 -19.57
N ASP A 99 -17.82 -4.64 -18.54
CA ASP A 99 -17.05 -5.87 -18.28
C ASP A 99 -17.85 -7.17 -18.47
N ASN A 100 -18.97 -7.12 -19.19
CA ASN A 100 -20.01 -8.15 -19.30
C ASN A 100 -20.87 -8.36 -18.05
N GLU A 101 -20.52 -7.85 -16.87
CA GLU A 101 -21.39 -7.87 -15.71
C GLU A 101 -22.26 -6.61 -15.65
N GLY A 102 -21.70 -5.49 -16.09
CA GLY A 102 -22.38 -4.22 -16.05
C GLY A 102 -21.56 -3.06 -16.61
N ASP A 103 -22.14 -1.87 -16.50
CA ASP A 103 -21.49 -0.61 -16.81
C ASP A 103 -20.88 0.00 -15.56
N HIS A 104 -19.65 0.46 -15.70
CA HIS A 104 -18.89 1.19 -14.71
C HIS A 104 -18.72 2.61 -15.20
N ILE A 105 -19.21 3.58 -14.44
CA ILE A 105 -19.14 5.00 -14.79
C ILE A 105 -18.05 5.63 -13.94
N PHE A 106 -17.06 6.19 -14.62
CA PHE A 106 -15.91 6.84 -14.00
C PHE A 106 -15.91 8.33 -14.30
N LYS A 107 -15.44 9.10 -13.32
CA LYS A 107 -15.16 10.51 -13.45
C LYS A 107 -13.66 10.79 -13.45
N LYS A 108 -13.24 11.73 -14.28
CA LYS A 108 -11.83 12.17 -14.33
C LYS A 108 -11.49 13.00 -13.11
N MET A 109 -10.36 12.68 -12.48
CA MET A 109 -9.90 13.31 -11.26
C MET A 109 -8.51 13.95 -11.48
N PRO A 110 -8.23 15.15 -10.92
CA PRO A 110 -6.88 15.70 -10.93
C PRO A 110 -5.93 14.87 -10.04
N GLU A 111 -6.46 14.45 -8.89
CA GLU A 111 -5.85 13.53 -7.94
C GLU A 111 -6.93 12.62 -7.36
N PHE A 112 -6.57 11.39 -7.01
CA PHE A 112 -7.51 10.52 -6.32
C PHE A 112 -7.82 11.12 -4.96
N THR A 113 -9.09 11.39 -4.68
CA THR A 113 -9.52 11.71 -3.32
C THR A 113 -9.29 10.46 -2.48
N SER A 114 -8.19 10.46 -1.75
CA SER A 114 -7.85 9.39 -0.84
C SER A 114 -8.84 9.49 0.32
N ALA A 115 -9.98 8.80 0.21
CA ALA A 115 -10.71 8.40 1.41
C ALA A 115 -9.66 7.77 2.35
N PRO A 116 -9.59 8.18 3.63
CA PRO A 116 -8.57 7.69 4.54
C PRO A 116 -8.62 6.18 4.47
N VAL A 117 -7.53 5.62 3.93
CA VAL A 117 -7.39 4.19 3.82
C VAL A 117 -7.27 3.74 5.27
N THR A 118 -8.38 3.30 5.85
CA THR A 118 -8.35 2.35 6.97
C THR A 118 -7.80 1.06 6.38
N LYS A 119 -6.50 1.10 6.06
CA LYS A 119 -5.71 -0.09 5.86
C LYS A 119 -5.80 -0.74 7.22
N MET A 120 -6.63 -1.77 7.35
CA MET A 120 -6.27 -2.86 8.24
C MET A 120 -4.89 -3.28 7.74
N ILE A 121 -3.85 -2.74 8.37
CA ILE A 121 -2.49 -3.13 8.12
C ILE A 121 -2.47 -4.58 8.62
N PRO A 122 -2.29 -5.59 7.74
CA PRO A 122 -2.21 -6.97 8.21
C PRO A 122 -1.11 -7.04 9.28
N GLY A 123 -1.49 -7.50 10.46
CA GLY A 123 -0.66 -7.51 11.67
C GLY A 123 -0.99 -6.45 12.74
N VAL A 124 -1.82 -5.42 12.50
CA VAL A 124 -2.24 -4.45 13.56
C VAL A 124 -3.48 -4.93 14.32
N GLU A 125 -3.83 -6.21 14.17
CA GLU A 125 -4.88 -6.82 14.99
C GLU A 125 -4.46 -6.74 16.46
N GLU A 126 -5.36 -6.29 17.33
CA GLU A 126 -5.12 -6.36 18.76
C GLU A 126 -4.88 -7.82 19.13
N GLY A 127 -3.67 -8.10 19.61
CA GLY A 127 -3.24 -9.44 19.97
C GLY A 127 -3.12 -9.60 21.47
N LYS A 128 -2.66 -10.79 21.90
CA LYS A 128 -2.21 -10.99 23.27
C LYS A 128 -1.17 -9.92 23.61
N LYS A 129 -1.29 -9.29 24.79
CA LYS A 129 -0.38 -8.26 25.30
C LYS A 129 0.41 -8.82 26.48
N ASP A 130 1.23 -9.82 26.22
CA ASP A 130 2.10 -10.41 27.23
C ASP A 130 3.30 -9.49 27.47
N ILE A 131 3.25 -8.71 28.55
CA ILE A 131 4.29 -7.75 28.95
C ILE A 131 5.21 -8.30 30.05
N THR A 132 5.25 -9.63 30.21
CA THR A 132 6.14 -10.26 31.18
C THR A 132 7.61 -10.15 30.74
N ASN A 133 8.52 -10.16 31.72
CA ASN A 133 9.95 -10.13 31.46
C ASN A 133 10.42 -11.31 30.59
N ALA A 134 9.83 -12.51 30.78
CA ALA A 134 10.13 -13.67 29.94
C ALA A 134 9.88 -13.43 28.44
N VAL A 135 8.87 -12.63 28.12
CA VAL A 135 8.53 -12.25 26.74
C VAL A 135 9.38 -11.08 26.27
N LEU A 136 9.47 -10.01 27.06
CA LEU A 136 10.08 -8.75 26.62
C LEU A 136 11.61 -8.76 26.62
N LYS A 137 12.26 -9.57 27.46
CA LYS A 137 13.72 -9.55 27.62
C LYS A 137 14.46 -9.75 26.29
N GLY A 138 15.51 -8.97 26.07
CA GLY A 138 16.37 -9.03 24.90
C GLY A 138 16.08 -7.95 23.85
N LYS A 139 16.71 -8.14 22.68
CA LYS A 139 16.75 -7.12 21.62
C LYS A 139 15.64 -7.31 20.59
N TRP A 140 14.74 -6.34 20.56
CA TRP A 140 13.68 -6.18 19.57
C TRP A 140 14.10 -5.20 18.49
N SER A 141 13.99 -5.63 17.23
CA SER A 141 14.33 -4.83 16.07
C SER A 141 13.10 -4.56 15.22
N CYS A 142 12.89 -3.28 14.88
CA CYS A 142 11.83 -2.83 14.00
C CYS A 142 12.16 -3.27 12.56
N TYR A 143 11.37 -4.20 12.02
CA TYR A 143 11.53 -4.70 10.64
C TYR A 143 10.51 -4.09 9.68
N LYS A 144 9.42 -3.52 10.24
CA LYS A 144 8.37 -2.84 9.48
C LYS A 144 7.83 -1.70 10.32
N LYS A 145 7.49 -0.59 9.66
CA LYS A 145 6.76 0.53 10.27
C LYS A 145 5.72 1.06 9.30
N THR A 146 4.66 1.67 9.83
CA THR A 146 3.69 2.43 9.05
C THR A 146 3.54 3.82 9.64
N ASP A 147 3.76 4.85 8.82
CA ASP A 147 3.53 6.25 9.18
C ASP A 147 2.75 6.91 8.02
N PRO A 148 1.47 7.29 8.21
CA PRO A 148 0.70 8.04 7.21
C PRO A 148 1.34 9.39 6.84
N GLU A 149 2.11 9.97 7.75
CA GLU A 149 2.78 11.27 7.62
C GLU A 149 4.30 11.08 7.57
N PHE A 150 4.74 10.08 6.79
CA PHE A 150 6.14 9.71 6.71
C PHE A 150 7.03 10.91 6.35
N SER A 151 8.09 11.11 7.14
CA SER A 151 9.08 12.17 6.93
C SER A 151 10.49 11.61 7.00
N ARG A 152 11.33 11.99 6.03
CA ARG A 152 12.73 11.51 5.95
C ARG A 152 13.63 12.06 7.07
N VAL A 153 13.25 13.19 7.65
CA VAL A 153 14.03 13.85 8.71
C VAL A 153 13.63 13.40 10.11
N LYS A 154 12.44 12.79 10.26
CA LYS A 154 11.93 12.28 11.54
C LYS A 154 12.72 11.05 11.96
N PHE A 155 13.13 11.01 13.22
CA PHE A 155 13.74 9.83 13.82
C PHE A 155 12.65 8.83 14.24
N TYR A 156 12.80 7.60 13.77
CA TYR A 156 11.90 6.50 14.04
C TYR A 156 12.58 5.47 14.93
N LEU A 157 11.80 4.82 15.79
CA LEU A 157 12.28 3.74 16.62
C LEU A 157 12.82 2.59 15.75
N ARG A 158 14.07 2.21 16.00
CA ARG A 158 14.79 1.16 15.28
C ARG A 158 14.95 -0.10 16.12
N ASN A 159 15.50 0.01 17.32
CA ASN A 159 15.66 -1.12 18.23
C ASN A 159 15.35 -0.73 19.67
N ILE A 160 14.89 -1.72 20.43
CA ILE A 160 14.79 -1.69 21.89
C ILE A 160 15.51 -2.94 22.41
N ASP A 161 16.36 -2.80 23.41
CA ASP A 161 17.02 -3.91 24.08
C ASP A 161 16.72 -3.88 25.57
N PHE A 162 15.86 -4.78 26.02
CA PHE A 162 15.51 -4.94 27.43
C PHE A 162 16.58 -5.81 28.12
N LYS A 163 17.42 -5.21 28.96
CA LYS A 163 18.55 -5.89 29.59
C LYS A 163 18.18 -6.46 30.96
N GLU A 164 17.81 -5.58 31.89
CA GLU A 164 17.60 -5.93 33.29
C GLU A 164 16.24 -5.41 33.78
N GLU A 165 15.43 -6.27 34.39
CA GLU A 165 14.18 -5.87 35.03
C GLU A 165 14.45 -5.34 36.43
N LYS A 166 13.95 -4.14 36.74
CA LYS A 166 14.06 -3.49 38.07
C LYS A 166 12.81 -3.67 38.92
N GLY A 167 11.84 -4.45 38.44
CA GLY A 167 10.55 -4.70 39.07
C GLY A 167 9.48 -3.70 38.64
N GLN A 168 8.21 -4.05 38.89
CA GLN A 168 7.04 -3.22 38.57
C GLN A 168 6.95 -2.80 37.08
N GLY A 169 7.48 -3.63 36.17
CA GLY A 169 7.49 -3.33 34.73
C GLY A 169 8.53 -2.29 34.30
N ALA A 170 9.48 -1.93 35.18
CA ALA A 170 10.62 -1.09 34.86
C ALA A 170 11.81 -1.93 34.37
N TYR A 171 12.49 -1.48 33.32
CA TYR A 171 13.64 -2.14 32.72
C TYR A 171 14.73 -1.12 32.41
N ASP A 172 15.98 -1.51 32.66
CA ASP A 172 17.15 -0.85 32.09
C ASP A 172 17.48 -1.47 30.73
N GLY A 173 17.94 -0.66 29.80
CA GLY A 173 18.28 -1.15 28.47
C GLY A 173 18.83 -0.09 27.54
N THR A 174 18.76 -0.38 26.25
CA THR A 174 19.16 0.58 25.21
C THR A 174 18.05 0.76 24.19
N VAL A 175 17.97 1.97 23.64
CA VAL A 175 17.07 2.30 22.54
C VAL A 175 17.90 2.89 21.41
N SER A 176 17.50 2.59 20.17
CA SER A 176 18.08 3.25 19.00
C SER A 176 16.99 3.76 18.09
N PHE A 177 17.25 4.91 17.50
CA PHE A 177 16.38 5.54 16.53
C PHE A 177 17.17 5.84 15.26
N ASN A 178 16.48 5.87 14.13
CA ASN A 178 17.09 6.24 12.86
C ASN A 178 16.17 7.12 12.02
N ASN A 179 16.79 7.99 11.24
CA ASN A 179 16.18 8.58 10.07
C ASN A 179 16.91 8.03 8.83
N ASN A 180 16.80 8.69 7.67
CA ASN A 180 17.48 8.24 6.46
C ASN A 180 18.99 8.46 6.48
N ASP A 181 19.47 9.44 7.25
CA ASP A 181 20.85 9.93 7.17
C ASP A 181 21.70 9.50 8.37
N SER A 182 21.05 9.10 9.47
CA SER A 182 21.72 8.88 10.74
C SER A 182 20.99 7.90 11.65
N VAL A 183 21.75 7.33 12.56
CA VAL A 183 21.29 6.44 13.64
C VAL A 183 21.88 6.97 14.92
N TYR A 184 21.08 7.07 15.98
CA TYR A 184 21.58 7.29 17.33
C TYR A 184 21.10 6.19 18.27
N THR A 185 21.91 5.91 19.29
CA THR A 185 21.63 4.91 20.32
C THR A 185 21.87 5.56 21.68
N ALA A 186 21.02 5.27 22.65
CA ALA A 186 21.13 5.78 24.01
C ALA A 186 20.76 4.70 25.02
N ASP A 187 21.32 4.80 26.22
CA ASP A 187 20.81 4.06 27.37
C ASP A 187 19.43 4.61 27.74
N ALA A 188 18.54 3.71 28.17
CA ALA A 188 17.15 4.05 28.43
C ALA A 188 16.59 3.29 29.62
N ILE A 189 15.69 3.97 30.33
CA ILE A 189 14.79 3.38 31.32
C ILE A 189 13.43 3.19 30.65
N MET A 190 12.95 1.97 30.64
CA MET A 190 11.68 1.59 30.01
C MET A 190 10.67 1.20 31.07
N LEU A 191 9.47 1.76 31.00
CA LEU A 191 8.35 1.43 31.88
C LEU A 191 7.19 0.88 31.06
N VAL A 192 6.82 -0.38 31.34
CA VAL A 192 5.73 -1.10 30.68
C VAL A 192 4.63 -1.39 31.70
N LYS A 193 3.48 -0.73 31.58
CA LYS A 193 2.36 -0.88 32.53
C LYS A 193 1.02 -0.69 31.83
N ASP A 194 0.06 -1.57 32.10
CA ASP A 194 -1.33 -1.47 31.64
C ASP A 194 -1.47 -1.22 30.11
N SER A 195 -0.59 -1.84 29.32
CA SER A 195 -0.43 -1.62 27.86
C SER A 195 0.25 -0.32 27.46
N GLY A 196 0.54 0.60 28.38
CA GLY A 196 1.38 1.76 28.14
C GLY A 196 2.86 1.39 28.15
N PHE A 197 3.62 1.99 27.24
CA PHE A 197 5.05 1.81 27.08
C PHE A 197 5.75 3.17 27.00
N ASN A 198 6.55 3.49 28.02
CA ASN A 198 7.32 4.72 28.07
C ASN A 198 8.81 4.39 28.06
N ILE A 199 9.58 5.05 27.20
CA ILE A 199 11.04 4.97 27.16
C ILE A 199 11.57 6.35 27.49
N SER A 200 12.29 6.46 28.61
CA SER A 200 13.03 7.66 28.99
C SER A 200 14.50 7.48 28.62
N TYR A 201 15.03 8.37 27.80
CA TYR A 201 16.42 8.34 27.35
C TYR A 201 16.96 9.77 27.30
N ASN A 202 18.18 9.98 27.79
CA ASN A 202 18.75 11.33 27.96
C ASN A 202 17.76 12.27 28.71
N THR A 203 17.21 13.27 28.02
CA THR A 203 16.16 14.20 28.51
C THR A 203 14.85 14.07 27.76
N GLU A 204 14.70 13.06 26.91
CA GLU A 204 13.53 12.82 26.07
C GLU A 204 12.69 11.63 26.56
N ASN A 205 11.45 11.60 26.11
CA ASN A 205 10.53 10.50 26.37
C ASN A 205 9.85 10.07 25.08
N PHE A 206 9.90 8.77 24.81
CA PHE A 206 9.09 8.14 23.77
C PHE A 206 7.92 7.41 24.43
N LYS A 207 6.70 7.70 23.96
CA LYS A 207 5.47 7.10 24.47
C LYS A 207 4.81 6.26 23.38
N ALA A 208 4.44 5.03 23.71
CA ALA A 208 3.70 4.15 22.83
C ALA A 208 2.71 3.28 23.61
N ASP A 209 1.73 2.76 22.89
CA ASP A 209 0.85 1.69 23.37
C ASP A 209 1.36 0.35 22.84
N VAL A 210 1.33 -0.68 23.67
CA VAL A 210 1.51 -2.07 23.26
C VAL A 210 0.21 -2.54 22.63
N VAL A 211 0.26 -2.80 21.32
CA VAL A 211 -0.87 -3.34 20.54
C VAL A 211 -0.87 -4.87 20.62
N LYS A 212 0.31 -5.48 20.56
CA LYS A 212 0.53 -6.92 20.60
C LYS A 212 1.91 -7.23 21.18
N SER A 213 2.01 -8.28 21.98
CA SER A 213 3.26 -8.85 22.49
C SER A 213 3.03 -10.34 22.81
N ASP A 214 3.57 -11.23 21.99
CA ASP A 214 3.34 -12.68 22.12
C ASP A 214 4.64 -13.51 22.22
N GLY A 215 5.80 -12.85 22.28
CA GLY A 215 7.11 -13.50 22.31
C GLY A 215 7.75 -13.71 20.94
N GLU A 216 6.96 -13.69 19.87
CA GLU A 216 7.45 -13.71 18.48
C GLU A 216 7.47 -12.31 17.87
N GLU A 217 6.42 -11.52 18.16
CA GLU A 217 6.20 -10.20 17.60
C GLU A 217 5.77 -9.22 18.71
N LEU A 218 6.37 -8.04 18.68
CA LEU A 218 6.02 -6.90 19.51
C LEU A 218 5.55 -5.77 18.60
N ILE A 219 4.34 -5.29 18.82
CA ILE A 219 3.76 -4.19 18.05
C ILE A 219 3.48 -3.02 18.97
N LEU A 220 4.10 -1.89 18.64
CA LEU A 220 3.97 -0.63 19.37
C LEU A 220 3.28 0.42 18.51
N ARG A 221 2.41 1.22 19.12
CA ARG A 221 1.75 2.37 18.48
C ARG A 221 2.15 3.66 19.18
N SER A 222 2.79 4.56 18.46
CA SER A 222 3.13 5.92 18.95
C SER A 222 2.45 6.95 18.04
N GLY A 223 1.35 7.53 18.51
CA GLY A 223 0.50 8.40 17.68
C GLY A 223 -0.03 7.62 16.46
N ASN A 224 0.22 8.16 15.26
CA ASN A 224 -0.18 7.52 14.00
C ASN A 224 0.82 6.44 13.50
N VAL A 225 1.95 6.25 14.19
CA VAL A 225 3.00 5.33 13.76
C VAL A 225 2.84 3.97 14.43
N HIS A 226 2.86 2.90 13.63
CA HIS A 226 2.98 1.53 14.14
C HIS A 226 4.36 0.98 13.86
N TYR A 227 4.96 0.35 14.86
CA TYR A 227 6.25 -0.33 14.80
C TYR A 227 6.03 -1.83 14.98
N PHE A 228 6.50 -2.62 14.02
CA PHE A 228 6.46 -4.07 14.08
C PHE A 228 7.87 -4.55 14.37
N MET A 229 8.02 -5.21 15.50
CA MET A 229 9.32 -5.56 16.06
C MET A 229 9.42 -7.07 16.25
N LYS A 230 10.61 -7.60 15.98
CA LYS A 230 10.93 -9.02 16.17
C LYS A 230 12.31 -9.16 16.80
N GLN A 231 12.51 -10.22 17.56
CA GLN A 231 13.84 -10.64 18.00
C GLN A 231 14.47 -11.52 16.93
N PHE A 232 15.60 -11.10 16.38
CA PHE A 232 16.35 -11.89 15.39
C PHE A 232 17.40 -12.74 16.09
N GLY A 233 17.50 -14.03 15.75
CA GLY A 233 18.51 -14.93 16.31
C GLY A 233 18.17 -15.49 17.70
N LYS A 234 16.88 -15.51 18.07
CA LYS A 234 16.38 -16.32 19.19
C LYS A 234 16.30 -17.77 18.69
N GLU A 235 17.25 -18.62 19.11
CA GLU A 235 17.14 -20.09 18.98
C GLU A 235 16.36 -20.66 20.16
#